data_AF-A0AB37XMH1-F1
#
_entry.id   AF-A0AB37XMH1-F1
#
_cell.length_a   1.000
_cell.length_b   1.000
_cell.length_c   1.000
_cell.angle_alpha   90.00
_cell.angle_beta   90.00
_cell.angle_gamma   90.00
#
_symmetry.space_group_name_H-M   'P 1'
#
loop_
_entity.id
_entity.type
_entity.pdbx_description
1 polymer ?
#
loop_
_entity_poly.entity_id
_entity_poly.type
_entity_poly.pdbx_seq_one_letter_code
_entity_poly.pdbx_strand_id
1 'polypeptide(L)'
;FVKAALEKVGFLVVQDEFFTFTATYADVVLPASPSLEKTGTFTNTERRSQRLFQALEPKGDSKPDWQIIQAVAKAMGYDWNYT
;
A
#
# COMPACT_ATOMS: atom_id res chain seq x y z
N PHE A 1 -12.97 -16.89 10.62
CA PHE A 1 -13.12 -15.68 11.47
C PHE A 1 -12.89 -14.40 10.69
N VAL A 2 -11.73 -14.19 10.05
CA VAL A 2 -11.43 -12.96 9.30
C VAL A 2 -12.36 -12.72 8.10
N LYS A 3 -12.64 -13.75 7.29
CA LYS A 3 -13.56 -13.66 6.14
C LYS A 3 -14.94 -13.11 6.52
N ALA A 4 -15.58 -13.70 7.53
CA ALA A 4 -16.90 -13.28 8.00
C ALA A 4 -16.91 -11.86 8.59
N ALA A 5 -15.75 -11.32 9.00
CA ALA A 5 -15.63 -9.92 9.40
C ALA A 5 -15.50 -9.00 8.19
N LEU A 6 -14.68 -9.37 7.19
CA LEU A 6 -14.53 -8.62 5.94
C LEU A 6 -15.85 -8.51 5.17
N GLU A 7 -16.65 -9.58 5.11
CA GLU A 7 -17.97 -9.58 4.46
C GLU A 7 -18.99 -8.64 5.12
N LYS A 8 -18.75 -8.21 6.36
CA LYS A 8 -19.63 -7.26 7.09
C LYS A 8 -19.18 -5.81 6.97
N VAL A 9 -18.00 -5.56 6.38
CA VAL A 9 -17.51 -4.20 6.16
C VAL A 9 -18.33 -3.57 5.03
N GLY A 10 -18.94 -2.42 5.29
CA GLY A 10 -19.80 -1.74 4.31
C GLY A 10 -19.05 -1.04 3.18
N PHE A 11 -17.78 -0.70 3.38
CA PHE A 11 -16.89 -0.16 2.36
C PHE A 11 -15.44 -0.52 2.70
N LEU A 12 -14.77 -1.24 1.81
CA LEU A 12 -13.41 -1.74 2.02
C LEU A 12 -12.48 -1.25 0.92
N VAL A 13 -11.46 -0.49 1.30
CA VAL A 13 -10.33 -0.13 0.44
C VAL A 13 -9.16 -1.03 0.79
N VAL A 14 -8.58 -1.68 -0.22
CA VAL A 14 -7.39 -2.52 -0.05
C VAL A 14 -6.25 -1.92 -0.86
N GLN A 15 -5.13 -1.70 -0.18
CA GLN A 15 -3.87 -1.35 -0.81
C GLN A 15 -2.99 -2.60 -0.83
N ASP A 16 -2.63 -3.07 -2.03
CA ASP A 16 -1.90 -4.32 -2.20
C ASP A 16 -1.00 -4.25 -3.43
N GLU A 17 0.10 -5.00 -3.40
CA GLU A 17 1.02 -5.16 -4.54
C GLU A 17 0.54 -6.23 -5.51
N PHE A 18 -0.24 -7.21 -5.02
CA PHE A 18 -0.84 -8.28 -5.82
C PHE A 18 -2.33 -8.37 -5.57
N PHE A 19 -3.07 -8.94 -6.52
CA PHE A 19 -4.48 -9.22 -6.31
C PHE A 19 -4.63 -10.46 -5.40
N THR A 20 -4.76 -10.22 -4.10
CA THR A 20 -4.85 -11.26 -3.07
C THR A 20 -6.28 -11.69 -2.78
N PHE A 21 -6.45 -12.78 -2.02
CA PHE A 21 -7.75 -13.20 -1.51
C PHE A 21 -8.45 -12.11 -0.68
N THR A 22 -7.70 -11.23 -0.01
CA THR A 22 -8.31 -10.12 0.73
C THR A 22 -8.83 -9.06 -0.22
N ALA A 23 -8.11 -8.79 -1.32
CA ALA A 23 -8.52 -7.84 -2.35
C ALA A 23 -9.83 -8.25 -3.05
N THR A 24 -10.23 -9.52 -3.03
CA THR A 24 -11.52 -9.95 -3.61
C THR A 24 -12.74 -9.45 -2.84
N TYR A 25 -12.58 -8.97 -1.61
CA TYR A 25 -13.65 -8.37 -0.80
C TYR A 25 -13.67 -6.85 -0.90
N ALA A 26 -12.70 -6.24 -1.60
CA ALA A 26 -12.55 -4.79 -1.65
C ALA A 26 -13.51 -4.16 -2.67
N ASP A 27 -14.06 -3.00 -2.32
CA ASP A 27 -14.78 -2.14 -3.26
C ASP A 27 -13.81 -1.34 -4.14
N VAL A 28 -12.65 -1.00 -3.57
CA VAL A 28 -11.57 -0.27 -4.26
C VAL A 28 -10.23 -0.93 -3.95
N VAL A 29 -9.45 -1.19 -5.00
CA VAL A 29 -8.07 -1.66 -4.89
C VAL A 29 -7.12 -0.54 -5.33
N LEU A 30 -6.19 -0.17 -4.46
CA LEU A 30 -5.14 0.81 -4.74
C LEU A 30 -3.82 0.07 -4.99
N PRO A 31 -3.25 0.12 -6.21
CA PRO A 31 -2.09 -0.68 -6.58
C PRO A 31 -0.81 -0.12 -5.96
N ALA A 32 -0.21 -0.88 -5.03
CA ALA A 32 1.07 -0.54 -4.40
C ALA A 32 2.25 -1.12 -5.18
N SER A 33 3.38 -0.40 -5.19
CA SER A 33 4.61 -0.89 -5.82
C SER A 33 5.33 -1.92 -4.93
N PRO A 34 5.89 -2.99 -5.50
CA PRO A 34 6.74 -3.95 -4.76
C PRO A 34 7.99 -3.32 -4.15
N SER A 35 8.64 -4.05 -3.23
CA SER A 35 9.84 -3.60 -2.51
C SER A 35 11.02 -3.18 -3.40
N LEU A 36 11.18 -3.76 -4.59
CA LEU A 36 12.24 -3.41 -5.55
C LEU A 36 11.93 -2.18 -6.41
N GLU A 37 10.67 -1.75 -6.44
CA GLU A 37 10.18 -0.63 -7.25
C GLU A 37 10.03 0.66 -6.44
N LYS A 38 10.41 0.64 -5.15
CA LYS A 38 10.29 1.80 -4.25
C LYS A 38 11.49 1.94 -3.32
N THR A 39 11.73 3.18 -2.90
CA THR A 39 12.63 3.46 -1.77
C THR A 39 11.83 3.38 -0.48
N GLY A 40 12.41 2.77 0.56
CA GLY A 40 11.74 2.61 1.84
C GLY A 40 12.66 2.08 2.92
N THR A 41 12.08 1.76 4.08
CA THR A 41 12.79 1.09 5.17
C THR A 41 12.03 -0.16 5.59
N PHE A 42 12.76 -1.21 5.94
CA PHE A 42 12.23 -2.46 6.44
C PHE A 42 13.01 -2.86 7.69
N THR A 43 12.30 -3.27 8.74
CA THR A 43 12.95 -3.80 9.95
C THR A 43 12.84 -5.31 9.93
N ASN A 44 13.98 -5.99 9.93
CA ASN A 44 14.03 -7.45 9.92
C ASN A 44 13.75 -8.05 11.31
N THR A 45 13.69 -9.38 11.38
CA THR A 45 13.36 -10.11 12.63
C THR A 45 14.40 -9.92 13.75
N GLU A 46 15.65 -9.63 13.41
CA GLU A 46 16.70 -9.27 14.39
C GLU A 46 16.65 -7.79 14.82
N ARG A 47 15.58 -7.05 14.43
CA ARG A 47 15.34 -5.64 14.72
C ARG A 47 16.30 -4.67 14.05
N ARG A 48 17.00 -5.10 13.00
CA ARG A 48 17.83 -4.22 12.19
C ARG A 48 16.97 -3.49 11.18
N SER A 49 17.01 -2.16 11.22
CA SER A 49 16.44 -1.33 10.16
C SER A 49 17.35 -1.36 8.93
N GLN A 50 16.77 -1.68 7.79
CA GLN A 50 17.43 -1.78 6.50
C GLN A 50 16.74 -0.83 5.52
N ARG A 51 17.53 -0.19 4.67
CA ARG A 51 17.01 0.70 3.62
C ARG A 51 16.85 -0.08 2.33
N LEU A 52 15.65 0.02 1.75
CA LEU A 52 15.36 -0.42 0.39
C LEU A 52 15.67 0.73 -0.56
N PHE A 53 16.43 0.43 -1.61
CA PHE A 53 16.68 1.35 -2.72
C PHE A 53 15.87 0.89 -3.92
N GLN A 54 15.26 1.84 -4.62
CA GLN A 54 14.57 1.56 -5.86
C GLN A 54 15.56 1.00 -6.89
N ALA A 55 15.31 -0.23 -7.34
CA ALA A 55 16.11 -0.93 -8.34
C ALA A 55 15.41 -1.00 -9.71
N LEU A 56 14.08 -0.93 -9.71
CA LEU A 56 13.22 -0.96 -10.89
C LEU A 56 12.25 0.23 -10.86
N GLU A 57 11.75 0.64 -12.01
CA GLU A 57 10.67 1.64 -12.07
C GLU A 57 9.33 1.01 -11.68
N PRO A 58 8.45 1.74 -10.96
CA PRO A 58 7.09 1.32 -10.69
C PRO A 58 6.36 0.88 -11.96
N LYS A 59 5.76 -0.32 -11.91
CA LYS A 59 5.06 -0.86 -13.07
C LYS A 59 3.62 -0.35 -13.15
N GLY A 60 3.19 0.02 -14.36
CA GLY A 60 1.83 0.46 -14.64
C GLY A 60 1.46 1.71 -13.83
N ASP A 61 0.28 1.70 -13.21
CA ASP A 61 -0.19 2.81 -12.37
C ASP A 61 0.19 2.66 -10.89
N SER A 62 0.99 1.65 -10.54
CA SER A 62 1.40 1.41 -9.15
C SER A 62 2.22 2.58 -8.60
N LYS A 63 2.10 2.80 -7.29
CA LYS A 63 2.86 3.84 -6.58
C LYS A 63 3.44 3.30 -5.28
N PRO A 64 4.54 3.89 -4.78
CA PRO A 64 4.99 3.66 -3.41
C PRO A 64 3.85 3.91 -2.41
N ASP A 65 3.76 3.07 -1.38
CA ASP A 65 2.64 3.05 -0.42
C ASP A 65 2.38 4.42 0.21
N TRP A 66 3.45 5.12 0.55
CA TRP A 66 3.38 6.42 1.19
C TRP A 66 2.77 7.49 0.27
N GLN A 67 3.00 7.40 -1.05
CA GLN A 67 2.40 8.31 -2.03
C GLN A 67 0.90 8.05 -2.18
N ILE A 68 0.47 6.79 -2.15
CA ILE A 68 -0.95 6.41 -2.19
C ILE A 68 -1.66 7.01 -0.98
N ILE A 69 -1.10 6.83 0.20
CA ILE A 69 -1.64 7.36 1.46
C ILE A 69 -1.69 8.89 1.44
N GLN A 70 -0.65 9.58 0.96
CA GLN A 70 -0.67 11.04 0.80
C GLN A 70 -1.71 11.50 -0.22
N ALA A 71 -1.89 10.79 -1.34
CA ALA A 71 -2.90 11.12 -2.34
C ALA A 71 -4.32 10.98 -1.79
N VAL A 72 -4.58 9.92 -1.01
CA VAL A 72 -5.86 9.74 -0.30
C VAL A 72 -6.08 10.87 0.71
N ALA A 73 -5.07 11.20 1.52
CA ALA A 73 -5.14 12.31 2.46
C ALA A 73 -5.47 13.63 1.75
N LYS A 74 -4.82 13.90 0.62
CA LYS A 74 -5.08 15.07 -0.23
C LYS A 74 -6.50 15.11 -0.76
N ALA A 75 -7.02 13.99 -1.24
CA ALA A 75 -8.41 13.89 -1.69
C ALA A 75 -9.43 14.13 -0.55
N MET A 76 -9.04 13.82 0.69
CA MET A 76 -9.82 14.10 1.89
C MET A 76 -9.61 15.52 2.46
N GLY A 77 -8.84 16.37 1.79
CA GLY A 77 -8.61 17.76 2.18
C GLY A 77 -7.40 17.99 3.10
N TYR A 78 -6.53 16.99 3.29
CA TYR A 78 -5.31 17.12 4.08
C TYR A 78 -4.08 17.30 3.18
N ASP A 79 -3.33 18.38 3.39
CA ASP A 79 -2.14 18.69 2.58
C ASP A 79 -0.85 18.16 3.23
N TRP A 80 -0.62 16.85 3.12
CA TRP A 80 0.61 16.22 3.58
C TRP A 80 1.72 16.39 2.54
N ASN A 81 2.83 17.02 2.94
CA ASN A 81 3.97 17.35 2.09
C ASN A 81 5.24 16.57 2.45
N TYR A 82 5.10 15.28 2.78
CA TYR A 82 6.23 14.37 3.04
C TYR A 82 6.93 13.97 1.73
N THR A 83 8.25 13.77 1.79
CA THR A 83 9.14 13.48 0.66
C THR A 83 10.13 12.37 0.98
#